data_AF-M0M4J7-F1
#
_entry.id   AF-M0M4J7-F1
#
_cell.length_a   1.000
_cell.length_b   1.000
_cell.length_c   1.000
_cell.angle_alpha   90.00
_cell.angle_beta   90.00
_cell.angle_gamma   90.00
#
_symmetry.space_group_name_H-M   'P 1'
#
loop_
_entity.id
_entity.type
_entity.pdbx_description
1 polymer ?
#
loop_
_entity_poly.entity_id
_entity_poly.type
_entity_poly.pdbx_seq_one_letter_code
_entity_poly.pdbx_strand_id
1 'polypeptide(L)'
;MQDFPNSPDLGRPGEAATEGLYGPELGDLPTHDMSDEQITKTGTTTVGLTTTDGVVLATDRRASAGNLVASKRAEKIAEIHPRGALTISGAVSAAQALINNLQAEVRLYEACLLYTSLSG
;
A
#
# COMPACT_ATOMS: atom_id res chain seq x y z
N MET A 1 -43.16 -2.05 -48.00
CA MET A 1 -42.01 -1.48 -48.74
C MET A 1 -40.88 -1.44 -47.73
N GLN A 2 -39.86 -2.27 -47.93
CA GLN A 2 -38.76 -2.45 -46.98
C GLN A 2 -37.80 -1.27 -47.09
N ASP A 3 -37.63 -0.53 -46.00
CA ASP A 3 -36.57 0.46 -45.89
C ASP A 3 -35.24 -0.28 -45.68
N PHE A 4 -34.28 0.00 -46.55
CA PHE A 4 -32.95 -0.59 -46.49
C PHE A 4 -32.21 -0.13 -45.23
N PRO A 5 -31.50 -1.03 -44.52
CA PRO A 5 -30.65 -0.63 -43.41
C PRO A 5 -29.52 0.27 -43.92
N ASN A 6 -29.22 1.32 -43.14
CA ASN A 6 -28.09 2.22 -43.37
C ASN A 6 -26.86 1.41 -43.82
N SER A 7 -26.22 1.86 -44.91
CA SER A 7 -25.04 1.24 -45.48
C SER A 7 -23.96 1.01 -44.42
N PRO A 8 -23.17 -0.08 -44.52
CA PRO A 8 -22.07 -0.30 -43.59
C PRO A 8 -21.13 0.90 -43.67
N ASP A 9 -20.84 1.49 -42.51
CA ASP A 9 -19.82 2.52 -42.38
C ASP A 9 -18.47 1.88 -42.66
N LEU A 10 -18.08 1.90 -43.94
CA LEU A 10 -16.76 1.51 -44.39
C LEU A 10 -15.84 2.67 -44.01
N GLY A 11 -15.35 2.60 -42.77
CA GLY A 11 -14.27 3.45 -42.28
C GLY A 11 -13.15 3.55 -43.32
N ARG A 12 -12.53 4.73 -43.37
CA ARG A 12 -11.53 5.11 -44.38
C ARG A 12 -10.49 3.98 -44.55
N PRO A 13 -10.17 3.57 -45.80
CA PRO A 13 -9.17 2.54 -46.02
C PRO A 13 -7.80 3.10 -45.60
N GLY A 14 -7.28 2.58 -44.49
CA GLY A 14 -6.00 2.99 -43.90
C GLY A 14 -5.98 3.07 -42.38
N GLU A 15 -7.13 3.11 -41.73
CA GLU A 15 -7.22 3.19 -40.26
C GLU A 15 -7.66 1.84 -39.67
N ALA A 16 -6.99 0.77 -40.10
CA ALA A 16 -7.08 -0.51 -39.42
C ALA A 16 -6.35 -0.37 -38.09
N ALA A 17 -7.09 -0.55 -36.99
CA ALA A 17 -6.59 -0.59 -35.63
C ALA A 17 -5.29 -1.41 -35.52
N THR A 18 -4.16 -0.72 -35.42
CA THR A 18 -2.89 -1.30 -34.97
C THR A 18 -2.72 -1.19 -33.46
N GLU A 19 -3.75 -0.75 -32.74
CA GLU A 19 -3.82 -0.92 -31.29
C GLU A 19 -4.19 -2.38 -30.99
N GLY A 20 -3.17 -3.20 -30.76
CA GLY A 20 -3.31 -4.34 -29.85
C GLY A 20 -2.91 -5.73 -30.34
N LEU A 21 -2.71 -5.99 -31.64
CA LEU A 21 -2.58 -7.40 -32.10
C LEU A 21 -1.33 -8.16 -31.58
N TYR A 22 -0.33 -7.45 -31.05
CA TYR A 22 0.85 -8.03 -30.38
C TYR A 22 1.18 -7.36 -29.03
N GLY A 23 0.27 -6.55 -28.48
CA GLY A 23 0.40 -6.05 -27.11
C GLY A 23 -0.08 -7.11 -26.12
N PRO A 24 0.46 -7.18 -24.88
CA PRO A 24 -0.22 -7.96 -23.87
C PRO A 24 -1.63 -7.38 -23.69
N GLU A 25 -2.65 -8.21 -23.86
CA GLU A 25 -4.01 -7.97 -23.34
C GLU A 25 -3.90 -7.98 -21.81
N LEU A 26 -3.26 -6.95 -21.26
CA LEU A 26 -3.16 -6.73 -19.85
C LEU A 26 -4.57 -6.31 -19.43
N GLY A 27 -5.40 -7.28 -19.07
CA GLY A 27 -6.67 -6.99 -18.42
C GLY A 27 -6.42 -6.04 -17.24
N ASP A 28 -7.43 -5.24 -16.90
CA ASP A 28 -7.30 -4.30 -15.79
C ASP A 28 -6.77 -5.02 -14.55
N LEU A 29 -5.73 -4.44 -13.95
CA LEU A 29 -5.22 -4.96 -12.69
C LEU A 29 -6.40 -5.02 -11.72
N PRO A 30 -6.59 -6.13 -10.99
CA PRO A 30 -7.69 -6.26 -10.06
C PRO A 30 -7.64 -5.07 -9.09
N THR A 31 -8.58 -4.15 -9.22
CA THR A 31 -8.71 -3.05 -8.29
C THR A 31 -9.24 -3.67 -7.01
N HIS A 32 -8.43 -3.62 -5.95
CA HIS A 32 -8.92 -3.96 -4.63
C HIS A 32 -9.76 -2.77 -4.16
N ASP A 33 -11.00 -2.72 -4.64
CA ASP A 33 -12.00 -1.72 -4.25
C ASP A 33 -12.39 -1.98 -2.80
N MET A 34 -11.52 -1.56 -1.88
CA MET A 34 -11.81 -1.56 -0.47
C MET A 34 -12.87 -0.50 -0.24
N SER A 35 -14.08 -0.93 0.12
CA SER A 35 -15.13 -0.01 0.54
C SER A 35 -14.63 0.89 1.67
N ASP A 36 -15.02 2.16 1.70
CA ASP A 36 -14.68 3.12 2.76
C ASP A 36 -15.04 2.57 4.17
N GLU A 37 -16.04 1.69 4.22
CA GLU A 37 -16.48 0.98 5.41
C GLU A 37 -15.46 -0.05 5.93
N GLN A 38 -14.67 -0.69 5.07
CA GLN A 38 -13.59 -1.59 5.50
C GLN A 38 -12.35 -0.84 5.98
N ILE A 39 -12.06 0.34 5.40
CA ILE A 39 -10.97 1.21 5.83
C ILE A 39 -11.18 1.68 7.28
N THR A 40 -12.43 1.92 7.67
CA THR A 40 -12.80 2.48 8.98
C THR A 40 -12.92 1.43 10.11
N LYS A 41 -12.94 0.12 9.79
CA LYS A 41 -13.23 -0.96 10.75
C LYS A 41 -12.06 -1.39 11.64
N THR A 42 -10.88 -0.77 11.51
CA THR A 42 -9.69 -1.16 12.28
C THR A 42 -9.78 -0.74 13.76
N GLY A 43 -10.65 0.25 14.07
CA GLY A 43 -10.73 0.87 15.39
C GLY A 43 -9.42 1.53 15.85
N THR A 44 -8.45 1.67 14.94
CA THR A 44 -7.10 2.15 15.22
C THR A 44 -6.96 3.59 14.75
N THR A 45 -6.59 4.47 15.68
CA THR A 45 -6.30 5.87 15.38
C THR A 45 -4.83 6.12 15.58
N THR A 46 -4.20 6.66 14.55
CA THR A 46 -2.78 6.98 14.51
C THR A 46 -2.60 8.45 14.16
N VAL A 47 -1.72 9.15 14.88
CA VAL A 47 -1.39 10.55 14.64
C VAL A 47 0.13 10.72 14.63
N GLY A 48 0.63 11.46 13.64
CA GLY A 48 2.01 11.90 13.58
C GLY A 48 2.09 13.42 13.57
N LEU A 49 3.01 13.98 14.38
CA LEU A 49 3.28 15.40 14.45
C LEU A 49 4.76 15.65 14.17
N THR A 50 5.04 16.56 13.24
CA THR A 50 6.40 17.00 12.93
C THR A 50 6.67 18.37 13.55
N THR A 51 7.90 18.57 13.99
CA THR A 51 8.43 19.81 14.56
C THR A 51 9.79 20.10 13.93
N THR A 52 10.38 21.26 14.22
CA THR A 52 11.75 21.59 13.81
C THR A 52 12.79 20.62 14.35
N ASP A 53 12.55 20.04 15.53
CA ASP A 53 13.53 19.25 16.26
C ASP A 53 13.28 17.73 16.18
N GLY A 54 12.14 17.32 15.64
CA GLY A 54 11.81 15.90 15.53
C GLY A 54 10.35 15.59 15.26
N VAL A 55 10.00 14.32 15.42
CA VAL A 55 8.68 13.76 15.10
C VAL A 55 8.13 13.00 16.31
N VAL A 56 6.83 13.16 16.57
CA VAL A 56 6.08 12.40 17.57
C VAL A 56 5.04 11.54 16.89
N LEU A 57 5.02 10.25 17.22
CA LEU A 57 3.99 9.30 16.78
C LEU A 57 3.15 8.88 17.99
N ALA A 58 1.84 8.88 17.83
CA ALA A 58 0.89 8.45 18.84
C ALA A 58 -0.16 7.54 18.22
N THR A 59 -0.54 6.49 18.95
CA THR A 59 -1.57 5.54 18.54
C THR A 59 -2.50 5.23 19.70
N ASP A 60 -3.73 4.81 19.38
CA ASP A 60 -4.59 4.21 20.38
C ASP A 60 -4.01 2.87 20.87
N ARG A 61 -4.22 2.55 22.15
CA ARG A 61 -3.64 1.35 22.78
C ARG A 61 -4.62 0.20 22.95
N ARG A 62 -5.84 0.33 22.42
CA ARG A 62 -6.88 -0.69 22.56
C ARG A 62 -6.80 -1.66 21.38
N ALA A 63 -6.82 -2.95 21.68
CA ALA A 63 -7.06 -4.01 20.71
C ALA A 63 -8.34 -4.75 21.12
N SER A 64 -9.28 -4.92 20.19
CA SER A 64 -10.56 -5.59 20.44
C SER A 64 -10.79 -6.70 19.44
N ALA A 65 -11.38 -7.80 19.90
CA ALA A 65 -11.81 -8.95 19.11
C ALA A 65 -13.32 -9.06 19.28
N GLY A 66 -14.08 -8.49 18.34
CA GLY A 66 -15.51 -8.26 18.50
C GLY A 66 -15.79 -7.36 19.72
N ASN A 67 -16.67 -7.80 20.61
CA ASN A 67 -17.06 -7.06 21.81
C ASN A 67 -16.07 -7.20 22.99
N LEU A 68 -15.00 -7.99 22.84
CA LEU A 68 -14.00 -8.23 23.89
C LEU A 68 -12.76 -7.37 23.68
N VAL A 69 -12.27 -6.75 24.76
CA VAL A 69 -10.98 -6.03 24.75
C VAL A 69 -9.87 -7.05 24.99
N ALA A 70 -9.20 -7.45 23.91
CA ALA A 70 -8.07 -8.37 23.95
C ALA A 70 -6.85 -7.75 24.66
N SER A 71 -6.63 -6.44 24.48
CA SER A 71 -5.58 -5.71 25.19
C SER A 71 -5.92 -4.22 25.33
N LYS A 72 -5.53 -3.64 26.46
CA LYS A 72 -5.58 -2.18 26.74
C LYS A 72 -4.22 -1.50 26.53
N ARG A 73 -3.19 -2.28 26.18
CA ARG A 73 -1.80 -1.83 26.02
C ARG A 73 -1.20 -2.37 24.72
N ALA A 74 -2.01 -2.42 23.67
CA ALA A 74 -1.52 -2.79 22.35
C ALA A 74 -0.46 -1.79 21.89
N GLU A 75 0.70 -2.29 21.51
CA GLU A 75 1.77 -1.50 20.92
C GLU A 75 1.64 -1.58 19.40
N LYS A 76 1.36 -0.43 18.78
CA LYS A 76 1.10 -0.32 17.33
C LYS A 76 2.14 0.56 16.62
N ILE A 77 3.21 0.91 17.32
CA ILE A 77 4.36 1.65 16.81
C ILE A 77 5.52 0.67 16.84
N ALA A 78 6.14 0.44 15.69
CA ALA A 78 7.31 -0.41 15.55
C ALA A 78 8.53 0.47 15.27
N GLU A 79 9.61 0.25 16.02
CA GLU A 79 10.92 0.81 15.69
C GLU A 79 11.50 0.03 14.51
N ILE A 80 11.79 0.72 13.41
CA ILE A 80 12.38 0.12 12.20
C ILE A 80 13.85 0.47 12.03
N HIS A 81 14.31 1.52 12.69
CA HIS A 81 15.68 2.03 12.68
C HIS A 81 15.92 2.83 13.98
N PRO A 82 17.16 2.96 14.50
CA PRO A 82 17.44 3.73 15.72
C PRO A 82 16.99 5.21 15.70
N ARG A 83 16.65 5.74 14.51
CA ARG A 83 16.13 7.09 14.29
C ARG A 83 14.77 7.12 13.59
N GLY A 84 14.09 5.98 13.47
CA GLY A 84 12.88 5.84 12.66
C GLY A 84 11.90 4.84 13.26
N ALA A 85 10.64 5.26 13.36
CA ALA A 85 9.54 4.42 13.80
C ALA A 85 8.38 4.51 12.80
N LEU A 86 7.58 3.45 12.76
CA LEU A 86 6.48 3.26 11.82
C LEU A 86 5.24 2.78 12.56
N THR A 87 4.06 3.14 12.07
CA THR A 87 2.78 2.64 12.54
C THR A 87 1.80 2.55 11.37
N ILE A 88 0.90 1.57 11.42
CA ILE A 88 -0.02 1.24 10.33
C ILE A 88 -1.42 1.04 10.94
N SER A 89 -2.43 1.70 10.38
CA SER A 89 -3.84 1.40 10.65
C SER A 89 -4.37 0.59 9.48
N GLY A 90 -4.80 -0.65 9.73
CA GLY A 90 -5.20 -1.56 8.65
C GLY A 90 -5.13 -3.02 9.06
N ALA A 91 -5.00 -3.89 8.06
CA ALA A 91 -4.82 -5.31 8.25
C ALA A 91 -3.50 -5.61 8.99
N VAL A 92 -3.59 -6.36 10.09
CA VAL A 92 -2.44 -6.68 10.96
C VAL A 92 -1.37 -7.50 10.24
N SER A 93 -1.77 -8.47 9.42
CA SER A 93 -0.84 -9.32 8.67
C SER A 93 -0.03 -8.54 7.64
N ALA A 94 -0.68 -7.63 6.90
CA ALA A 94 0.00 -6.74 5.96
C ALA A 94 0.98 -5.81 6.69
N ALA A 95 0.59 -5.27 7.84
CA ALA A 95 1.45 -4.42 8.66
C ALA A 95 2.71 -5.16 9.14
N GLN A 96 2.55 -6.38 9.64
CA GLN A 96 3.68 -7.20 10.11
C GLN A 96 4.64 -7.58 8.97
N ALA A 97 4.11 -7.96 7.81
CA ALA A 97 4.93 -8.25 6.64
C ALA A 97 5.75 -7.03 6.20
N LEU A 98 5.12 -5.85 6.16
CA LEU A 98 5.81 -4.61 5.80
C LEU A 98 6.91 -4.24 6.81
N ILE A 99 6.63 -4.33 8.11
CA ILE A 99 7.62 -4.04 9.16
C ILE A 99 8.84 -4.97 9.01
N ASN A 100 8.61 -6.26 8.82
CA ASN A 100 9.70 -7.23 8.68
C ASN A 100 10.57 -6.95 7.44
N ASN A 101 9.94 -6.61 6.31
CA ASN A 101 10.65 -6.27 5.09
C ASN A 101 11.50 -5.01 5.25
N LEU A 102 10.93 -3.95 5.84
CA LEU A 102 11.64 -2.70 6.08
C LEU A 102 12.82 -2.88 7.04
N GLN A 103 12.62 -3.65 8.13
CA GLN A 103 13.70 -3.95 9.06
C GLN A 103 14.83 -4.75 8.39
N ALA A 104 14.50 -5.69 7.51
CA ALA A 104 15.51 -6.43 6.74
C ALA A 104 16.27 -5.50 5.78
N GLU A 105 15.57 -4.62 5.07
CA GLU A 105 16.16 -3.68 4.12
C GLU A 105 17.08 -2.67 4.82
N VAL A 106 16.65 -2.10 5.95
CA VAL A 106 17.47 -1.20 6.78
C VAL A 106 18.77 -1.90 7.22
N ARG A 107 18.68 -3.14 7.72
CA ARG A 107 19.87 -3.89 8.16
C ARG A 107 20.82 -4.18 7.01
N LEU A 108 20.30 -4.49 5.83
CA LEU A 108 21.11 -4.71 4.63
C LEU A 108 21.83 -3.42 4.20
N TYR A 109 21.12 -2.29 4.25
CA TYR A 109 21.70 -0.99 3.93
C TYR A 109 22.81 -0.60 4.91
N GLU A 110 22.59 -0.78 6.22
CA GLU A 110 23.59 -0.52 7.26
C GLU A 110 24.81 -1.44 7.11
N ALA A 111 24.62 -2.73 6.88
CA ALA A 111 25.72 -3.68 6.71
C ALA A 111 26.60 -3.33 5.50
N CYS A 112 25.98 -2.91 4.39
CA CYS A 112 26.71 -2.46 3.20
C CYS A 112 27.54 -1.21 3.48
N LEU A 113 26.95 -0.19 4.12
CA LEU A 113 27.64 1.03 4.51
C LEU A 113 28.82 0.79 5.46
N LEU A 114 28.65 -0.09 6.46
CA LEU A 114 29.71 -0.44 7.40
C LEU A 114 30.89 -1.12 6.70
N TYR A 115 30.61 -2.03 5.76
CA TYR A 115 31.67 -2.68 4.98
C TYR A 115 32.45 -1.67 4.12
N THR A 116 31.77 -0.72 3.47
CA THR A 116 32.43 0.36 2.73
C THR A 116 33.28 1.24 3.65
N SER A 117 32.80 1.57 4.86
CA SER A 117 33.54 2.40 5.82
C SER A 117 34.78 1.72 6.42
N LEU A 118 34.79 0.38 6.49
CA LEU A 118 35.91 -0.39 7.05
C LEU A 118 36.98 -0.76 6.02
N SER A 119 36.65 -0.62 4.72
CA SER A 119 37.53 -0.98 3.60
C SER A 119 38.29 0.22 3.02
N GLY A 120 38.18 1.41 3.63
CA GLY A 120 38.82 2.66 3.23
C GLY A 120 39.92 3.11 4.18
#